data_AF-A0A382B711-F1
#
_entry.id   AF-A0A382B711-F1
#
_cell.length_a   1.000
_cell.length_b   1.000
_cell.length_c   1.000
_cell.angle_alpha   90.00
_cell.angle_beta   90.00
_cell.angle_gamma   90.00
#
_symmetry.space_group_name_H-M   'P 1'
#
loop_
_entity.id
_entity.type
_entity.pdbx_description
1 polymer ?
#
loop_
_entity_poly.entity_id
_entity_poly.type
_entity_poly.pdbx_seq_one_letter_code
_entity_poly.pdbx_strand_id
1 'polypeptide(L)'
;MLAGEPSAAIKLASNIPVTGGTMTEQLHMSSIEGTYTREFSATVEAVFPGIVELDRTAFYPMGGGQPADHGNLAWDGGKANVEDVRKKHRLRHMVEGDLPDVGATVNGTLNWERRHAHMRMHTSQHLVSAVVDQMHGARTVGNQIGDEKSRIDFLPLRLSPAQLSEVEAEANRYLA
;
A
#
# COMPACT_ATOMS: atom_id res chain seq x y z
N MET A 1 -1.33 13.46 -20.61
CA MET A 1 -1.97 12.27 -21.22
C MET A 1 -1.50 11.06 -20.44
N LEU A 2 -2.30 10.21 -19.81
CA LEU A 2 -3.74 10.09 -19.55
C LEU A 2 -3.79 9.49 -18.14
N ALA A 3 -4.59 10.05 -17.23
CA ALA A 3 -5.01 9.27 -16.07
C ALA A 3 -5.84 8.12 -16.66
N GLY A 4 -5.31 6.89 -16.60
CA GLY A 4 -6.02 5.72 -17.11
C GLY A 4 -7.41 5.66 -16.46
N GLU A 5 -8.42 5.33 -17.27
CA GLU A 5 -9.77 5.05 -16.76
C GLU A 5 -9.65 4.15 -15.52
N PRO A 6 -10.31 4.50 -14.40
CA PRO A 6 -10.30 3.65 -13.24
C PRO A 6 -10.83 2.25 -13.64
N SER A 7 -10.07 1.20 -13.30
CA SER A 7 -10.47 -0.20 -13.46
C SER A 7 -11.93 -0.41 -13.03
N ALA A 8 -12.66 -1.34 -13.67
CA ALA A 8 -14.04 -1.65 -13.33
C ALA A 8 -14.26 -1.89 -11.81
N ALA A 9 -13.24 -2.42 -11.12
CA ALA A 9 -13.22 -2.58 -9.66
C ALA A 9 -13.38 -1.25 -8.88
N ILE A 10 -12.83 -0.15 -9.39
CA ILE A 10 -12.92 1.18 -8.77
C ILE A 10 -14.35 1.73 -8.86
N LYS A 11 -15.06 1.49 -9.98
CA LYS A 11 -16.46 1.92 -10.15
C LYS A 11 -17.40 1.16 -9.19
N LEU A 12 -17.15 -0.14 -8.97
CA LEU A 12 -17.91 -0.95 -8.00
C LEU A 12 -17.73 -0.47 -6.56
N ALA A 13 -16.50 -0.14 -6.15
CA ALA A 13 -16.21 0.24 -4.77
C ALA A 13 -16.83 1.60 -4.35
N SER A 14 -17.21 2.47 -5.27
CA SER A 14 -17.81 3.79 -4.96
C SER A 14 -19.29 3.76 -4.58
N ASN A 15 -20.05 2.74 -5.00
CA ASN A 15 -21.52 2.71 -4.84
C ASN A 15 -22.01 1.77 -3.73
N ILE A 16 -21.10 1.16 -2.98
CA ILE A 16 -21.45 0.20 -1.92
C ILE A 16 -21.72 0.94 -0.60
N PRO A 17 -22.92 0.77 0.01
CA PRO A 17 -23.29 1.40 1.27
C PRO A 17 -22.28 1.13 2.38
N VAL A 18 -22.13 2.09 3.29
CA VAL A 18 -21.37 1.90 4.52
C VAL A 18 -22.20 1.04 5.46
N THR A 19 -21.70 -0.16 5.80
CA THR A 19 -22.32 -1.00 6.83
C THR A 19 -21.86 -0.51 8.21
N GLY A 20 -22.75 -0.53 9.19
CA GLY A 20 -22.47 -0.13 10.57
C GLY A 20 -21.60 -1.19 11.27
N GLY A 21 -20.28 -1.08 11.11
CA GLY A 21 -19.28 -1.91 11.79
C GLY A 21 -18.16 -1.05 12.39
N THR A 22 -17.34 -1.64 13.25
CA THR A 22 -16.15 -0.99 13.82
C THR A 22 -15.10 -0.73 12.75
N MET A 23 -14.23 0.25 12.98
CA MET A 23 -13.09 0.52 12.09
C MET A 23 -12.20 -0.71 11.97
N THR A 24 -11.79 -1.07 10.75
CA THR A 24 -10.85 -2.18 10.54
C THR A 24 -9.52 -1.89 11.25
N GLU A 25 -9.08 -2.81 12.11
CA GLU A 25 -7.78 -2.76 12.76
C GLU A 25 -6.67 -2.96 11.71
N GLN A 26 -5.76 -2.00 11.59
CA GLN A 26 -4.64 -2.08 10.67
C GLN A 26 -3.40 -2.61 11.41
N LEU A 27 -3.13 -3.91 11.27
CA LEU A 27 -2.07 -4.59 11.99
C LEU A 27 -0.69 -3.97 11.72
N HIS A 28 -0.47 -3.49 10.49
CA HIS A 28 0.76 -2.81 10.08
C HIS A 28 0.98 -1.42 10.73
N MET A 29 -0.03 -0.88 11.43
CA MET A 29 0.07 0.39 12.17
C MET A 29 0.19 0.19 13.69
N SER A 30 0.14 -1.05 14.18
CA SER A 30 0.12 -1.34 15.62
C SER A 30 1.48 -1.17 16.32
N SER A 31 2.57 -1.44 15.61
CA SER A 31 3.94 -1.50 16.13
C SER A 31 4.94 -1.62 14.97
N ILE A 32 6.24 -1.52 15.28
CA ILE A 32 7.30 -1.79 14.30
C ILE A 32 7.20 -3.25 13.83
N GLU A 33 7.01 -4.18 14.76
CA GLU A 33 6.82 -5.61 14.49
C GLU A 33 5.60 -5.85 13.59
N GLY A 34 4.52 -5.09 13.82
CA GLY A 34 3.31 -5.08 13.00
C GLY A 34 3.60 -4.82 11.53
N THR A 35 4.56 -3.93 11.20
CA THR A 35 4.94 -3.63 9.80
C THR A 35 5.51 -4.84 9.05
N TYR A 36 6.03 -5.83 9.77
CA TYR A 36 6.61 -7.07 9.23
C TYR A 36 5.65 -8.27 9.27
N THR A 37 4.39 -8.06 9.65
CA THR A 37 3.35 -9.11 9.60
C THR A 37 3.12 -9.55 8.16
N ARG A 38 3.40 -10.82 7.87
CA ARG A 38 3.25 -11.42 6.53
C ARG A 38 1.97 -12.22 6.37
N GLU A 39 1.51 -12.78 7.49
CA GLU A 39 0.34 -13.63 7.59
C GLU A 39 -0.50 -13.20 8.78
N PHE A 40 -1.81 -13.28 8.67
CA PHE A 40 -2.74 -12.94 9.75
C PHE A 40 -4.04 -13.72 9.61
N SER A 41 -4.81 -13.83 10.69
CA SER A 41 -6.17 -14.36 10.68
C SER A 41 -7.16 -13.25 10.99
N ALA A 42 -8.30 -13.22 10.30
CA ALA A 42 -9.32 -12.18 10.42
C ALA A 42 -10.73 -12.75 10.25
N THR A 43 -11.73 -12.04 10.74
CA THR A 43 -13.15 -12.34 10.52
C THR A 43 -13.71 -11.47 9.40
N VAL A 44 -14.46 -12.10 8.49
CA VAL A 44 -15.16 -11.41 7.40
C VAL A 44 -16.36 -10.65 7.96
N GLU A 45 -16.37 -9.34 7.79
CA GLU A 45 -17.47 -8.48 8.27
C GLU A 45 -18.47 -8.11 7.19
N ALA A 46 -18.04 -8.00 5.93
CA ALA A 46 -18.94 -7.78 4.81
C ALA A 46 -18.35 -8.31 3.50
N VAL A 47 -19.24 -8.71 2.60
CA VAL A 47 -18.91 -9.23 1.27
C VAL A 47 -19.80 -8.58 0.24
N PHE A 48 -19.19 -8.13 -0.84
CA PHE A 48 -19.86 -7.59 -2.03
C PHE A 48 -19.24 -8.24 -3.27
N PRO A 49 -19.82 -8.10 -4.47
CA PRO A 49 -19.21 -8.64 -5.69
C PRO A 49 -17.76 -8.18 -5.85
N GLY A 50 -16.82 -9.12 -5.71
CA GLY A 50 -15.37 -8.90 -5.81
C GLY A 50 -14.73 -8.09 -4.67
N ILE A 51 -15.41 -7.89 -3.53
CA ILE A 51 -14.90 -7.08 -2.41
C ILE A 51 -15.15 -7.78 -1.08
N VAL A 52 -14.12 -7.81 -0.23
CA VAL A 52 -14.17 -8.33 1.14
C VAL A 52 -13.74 -7.24 2.15
N GLU A 53 -14.54 -7.04 3.19
CA GLU A 53 -14.20 -6.21 4.35
C GLU A 53 -13.94 -7.10 5.57
N LEU A 54 -12.85 -6.80 6.30
CA LEU A 54 -12.39 -7.57 7.45
C LEU A 54 -12.41 -6.72 8.72
N ASP A 55 -12.45 -7.40 9.87
CA ASP A 55 -12.29 -6.80 11.20
C ASP A 55 -10.87 -6.26 11.41
N ARG A 56 -9.86 -6.97 10.90
CA ARG A 56 -8.46 -6.58 10.93
C ARG A 56 -7.71 -7.03 9.69
N THR A 57 -6.63 -6.34 9.35
CA THR A 57 -5.81 -6.69 8.18
C THR A 57 -4.38 -6.21 8.29
N ALA A 58 -3.45 -7.03 7.78
CA ALA A 58 -2.07 -6.62 7.57
C ALA A 58 -1.86 -5.94 6.21
N PHE A 59 -2.76 -6.10 5.24
CA PHE A 59 -2.63 -5.48 3.91
C PHE A 59 -2.63 -3.94 4.02
N TYR A 60 -1.68 -3.31 3.33
CA TYR A 60 -1.56 -1.86 3.24
C TYR A 60 -2.51 -1.34 2.15
N PRO A 61 -3.42 -0.41 2.47
CA PRO A 61 -4.26 0.22 1.46
C PRO A 61 -3.45 1.21 0.63
N MET A 62 -3.78 1.35 -0.66
CA MET A 62 -3.13 2.37 -1.50
C MET A 62 -3.25 3.77 -0.86
N GLY A 63 -2.12 4.46 -0.73
CA GLY A 63 -2.05 5.77 -0.09
C GLY A 63 -0.64 6.34 -0.05
N GLY A 64 -0.51 7.67 -0.03
CA GLY A 64 0.78 8.36 0.09
C GLY A 64 1.76 8.10 -1.07
N GLY A 65 1.24 7.77 -2.25
CA GLY A 65 2.04 7.37 -3.41
C GLY A 65 2.50 5.92 -3.40
N GLN A 66 2.27 5.16 -2.32
CA GLN A 66 2.53 3.73 -2.24
C GLN A 66 1.36 2.90 -2.78
N PRO A 67 1.58 1.99 -3.75
CA PRO A 67 0.58 1.06 -4.22
C PRO A 67 0.06 0.15 -3.09
N ALA A 68 -1.17 -0.35 -3.23
CA ALA A 68 -1.69 -1.34 -2.31
C ALA A 68 -0.88 -2.64 -2.34
N ASP A 69 -0.97 -3.39 -1.26
CA ASP A 69 -0.48 -4.76 -1.26
C ASP A 69 -1.36 -5.70 -2.06
N HIS A 70 -0.71 -6.77 -2.49
CA HIS A 70 -1.36 -7.93 -3.09
C HIS A 70 -1.10 -9.15 -2.21
N GLY A 71 -1.85 -10.22 -2.44
CA GLY A 71 -1.69 -11.47 -1.71
C GLY A 71 -2.90 -12.36 -1.87
N ASN A 72 -3.28 -13.08 -0.82
CA ASN A 72 -4.47 -13.92 -0.86
C ASN A 72 -5.16 -14.00 0.50
N LEU A 73 -6.45 -14.33 0.45
CA LEU A 73 -7.27 -14.77 1.57
C LEU A 73 -7.65 -16.23 1.34
N ALA A 74 -7.49 -17.10 2.34
CA ALA A 74 -7.88 -18.50 2.29
C ALA A 74 -8.75 -18.87 3.49
N TRP A 75 -9.76 -19.71 3.29
CA TRP A 75 -10.68 -20.20 4.33
C TRP A 75 -11.15 -21.63 4.03
N ASP A 76 -11.93 -22.21 4.93
CA ASP A 76 -12.58 -23.49 4.69
C ASP A 76 -13.66 -23.32 3.62
N GLY A 77 -13.34 -23.73 2.39
CA GLY A 77 -14.23 -23.62 1.24
C GLY A 77 -13.67 -22.83 0.05
N GLY A 78 -12.52 -22.16 0.17
CA GLY A 78 -11.97 -21.46 -0.99
C GLY A 78 -10.76 -20.57 -0.74
N LYS A 79 -10.37 -19.88 -1.80
CA LYS A 79 -9.29 -18.90 -1.81
C LYS A 79 -9.62 -17.76 -2.79
N ALA A 80 -9.21 -16.56 -2.43
CA ALA A 80 -9.27 -15.41 -3.31
C ALA A 80 -7.92 -14.67 -3.33
N ASN A 81 -7.51 -14.19 -4.49
CA ASN A 81 -6.36 -13.29 -4.61
C ASN A 81 -6.78 -11.87 -4.28
N VAL A 82 -6.00 -11.16 -3.48
CA VAL A 82 -6.19 -9.73 -3.21
C VAL A 82 -5.34 -8.97 -4.21
N GLU A 83 -5.98 -8.17 -5.07
CA GLU A 83 -5.31 -7.43 -6.14
C GLU A 83 -5.20 -5.92 -5.87
N ASP A 84 -6.00 -5.41 -4.93
CA ASP A 84 -5.93 -4.01 -4.51
C ASP A 84 -6.60 -3.86 -3.13
N VAL A 85 -6.22 -2.81 -2.39
CA VAL A 85 -6.81 -2.50 -1.09
C VAL A 85 -7.04 -0.98 -1.01
N ARG A 86 -8.26 -0.57 -0.68
CA ARG A 86 -8.63 0.85 -0.64
C ARG A 86 -9.19 1.23 0.71
N LYS A 87 -8.74 2.38 1.21
CA LYS A 87 -9.32 3.03 2.38
C LYS A 87 -10.50 3.91 1.97
N LYS A 88 -11.67 3.61 2.52
CA LYS A 88 -12.86 4.49 2.52
C LYS A 88 -13.24 4.75 3.97
N HIS A 89 -14.47 4.41 4.37
CA HIS A 89 -14.85 4.32 5.78
C HIS A 89 -14.23 3.10 6.46
N ARG A 90 -14.01 2.03 5.69
CA ARG A 90 -13.31 0.79 6.08
C ARG A 90 -12.24 0.45 5.04
N LEU A 91 -11.41 -0.57 5.32
CA LEU A 91 -10.54 -1.15 4.31
C LEU A 91 -11.31 -2.18 3.47
N ARG A 92 -11.33 -1.94 2.16
CA ARG A 92 -11.91 -2.84 1.15
C ARG A 92 -10.80 -3.55 0.42
N HIS A 93 -10.85 -4.88 0.42
CA HIS A 93 -9.94 -5.74 -0.33
C HIS A 93 -10.66 -6.13 -1.63
N MET A 94 -10.15 -5.70 -2.78
CA MET A 94 -10.68 -6.15 -4.07
C MET A 94 -10.05 -7.51 -4.37
N VAL A 95 -10.91 -8.49 -4.60
CA VAL A 95 -10.50 -9.88 -4.71
C VAL A 95 -10.95 -10.54 -6.00
N GLU A 96 -10.15 -11.48 -6.49
CA GLU A 96 -10.46 -12.37 -7.61
C GLU A 96 -10.45 -13.83 -7.13
N GLY A 97 -11.52 -14.57 -7.43
CA GLY A 97 -11.71 -15.95 -6.96
C GLY A 97 -13.02 -16.11 -6.22
N ASP A 98 -13.07 -17.11 -5.33
CA ASP A 98 -14.24 -17.37 -4.50
C ASP A 98 -14.46 -16.23 -3.48
N LEU A 99 -15.67 -16.12 -2.95
CA LEU A 99 -15.97 -15.17 -1.88
C LEU A 99 -16.27 -15.95 -0.59
N PRO A 100 -15.67 -15.57 0.55
CA PRO A 100 -16.02 -16.18 1.82
C PRO A 100 -17.42 -15.76 2.27
N ASP A 101 -17.99 -16.49 3.23
CA ASP A 101 -19.21 -16.07 3.90
C ASP A 101 -18.92 -15.00 4.96
N VAL A 102 -19.89 -14.11 5.21
CA VAL A 102 -19.82 -13.17 6.35
C VAL A 102 -19.77 -13.97 7.66
N GLY A 103 -18.85 -13.58 8.55
CA GLY A 103 -18.55 -14.27 9.80
C GLY A 103 -17.51 -15.40 9.67
N ALA A 104 -17.11 -15.77 8.46
CA ALA A 104 -16.05 -16.76 8.27
C ALA A 104 -14.70 -16.23 8.78
N THR A 105 -13.85 -17.15 9.25
CA THR A 105 -12.45 -16.84 9.54
C THR A 105 -11.62 -17.07 8.28
N VAL A 106 -10.86 -16.05 7.88
CA VAL A 106 -9.93 -16.11 6.74
C VAL A 106 -8.49 -15.97 7.24
N ASN A 107 -7.57 -16.64 6.57
CA ASN A 107 -6.14 -16.44 6.71
C ASN A 107 -5.63 -15.61 5.54
N GLY A 108 -5.09 -14.44 5.83
CA GLY A 108 -4.48 -13.55 4.84
C GLY A 108 -2.98 -13.76 4.76
N THR A 109 -2.45 -13.86 3.54
CA THR A 109 -1.01 -13.95 3.26
C THR A 109 -0.64 -12.86 2.25
N LEU A 110 0.28 -11.98 2.63
CA LEU A 110 0.77 -10.90 1.76
C LEU A 110 1.76 -11.47 0.73
N ASN A 111 1.80 -10.87 -0.46
CA ASN A 111 2.96 -10.95 -1.33
C ASN A 111 4.11 -10.17 -0.67
N TRP A 112 4.93 -10.90 0.09
CA TRP A 112 5.98 -10.30 0.91
C TRP A 112 7.08 -9.63 0.09
N GLU A 113 7.44 -10.19 -1.07
CA GLU A 113 8.45 -9.59 -1.94
C GLU A 113 8.04 -8.18 -2.36
N ARG A 114 6.79 -8.02 -2.82
CA ARG A 114 6.19 -6.73 -3.17
C ARG A 114 6.14 -5.79 -1.97
N ARG A 115 5.58 -6.23 -0.84
CA ARG A 115 5.47 -5.39 0.37
C ARG A 115 6.85 -4.89 0.82
N HIS A 116 7.82 -5.78 0.88
CA HIS A 116 9.16 -5.44 1.34
C HIS A 116 9.91 -4.54 0.35
N ALA A 117 9.69 -4.71 -0.96
CA ALA A 117 10.21 -3.78 -1.97
C ALA A 117 9.64 -2.36 -1.77
N HIS A 118 8.32 -2.23 -1.58
CA HIS A 118 7.69 -0.95 -1.29
C HIS A 118 8.21 -0.31 0.01
N MET A 119 8.38 -1.09 1.10
CA MET A 119 8.95 -0.58 2.35
C MET A 119 10.34 0.03 2.15
N ARG A 120 11.22 -0.66 1.42
CA ARG A 120 12.56 -0.15 1.09
C ARG A 120 12.47 1.12 0.26
N MET A 121 11.67 1.10 -0.81
CA MET A 121 11.54 2.24 -1.72
C MET A 121 10.94 3.47 -1.05
N HIS A 122 9.97 3.31 -0.16
CA HIS A 122 9.37 4.41 0.60
C HIS A 122 10.37 5.00 1.62
N THR A 123 11.11 4.14 2.33
CA THR A 123 12.17 4.58 3.24
C THR A 123 13.27 5.33 2.48
N SER A 124 13.74 4.79 1.35
CA SER A 124 14.72 5.44 0.48
C SER A 124 14.20 6.77 -0.06
N GLN A 125 12.91 6.86 -0.39
CA GLN A 125 12.29 8.11 -0.82
C GLN A 125 12.39 9.19 0.26
N HIS A 126 12.08 8.87 1.51
CA HIS A 126 12.22 9.82 2.61
C HIS A 126 13.66 10.26 2.81
N LEU A 127 14.61 9.32 2.77
CA LEU A 127 16.03 9.62 2.89
C LEU A 127 16.51 10.58 1.79
N VAL A 128 16.25 10.27 0.53
CA VAL A 128 16.62 11.13 -0.61
C VAL A 128 15.97 12.51 -0.48
N SER A 129 14.71 12.56 -0.02
CA SER A 129 14.02 13.83 0.17
C SER A 129 14.64 14.69 1.27
N ALA A 130 15.06 14.08 2.38
CA ALA A 130 15.76 14.76 3.45
C ALA A 130 17.14 15.28 3.00
N VAL A 131 17.89 14.47 2.25
CA VAL A 131 19.19 14.88 1.67
C VAL A 131 19.02 16.06 0.72
N VAL A 132 18.03 16.01 -0.18
CA VAL A 132 17.76 17.12 -1.11
C VAL A 132 17.35 18.39 -0.36
N ASP A 133 16.52 18.29 0.68
CA ASP A 133 16.15 19.44 1.50
C ASP A 133 17.37 20.03 2.22
N GLN A 134 18.23 19.20 2.80
CA GLN A 134 19.45 19.65 3.48
C GLN A 134 20.47 20.31 2.53
N MET A 135 20.68 19.74 1.35
CA MET A 135 21.69 20.22 0.39
C MET A 135 21.20 21.39 -0.46
N HIS A 136 19.90 21.44 -0.76
CA HIS A 136 19.35 22.34 -1.77
C HIS A 136 18.13 23.15 -1.29
N GLY A 137 17.65 22.94 -0.06
CA GLY A 137 16.49 23.66 0.51
C GLY A 137 15.19 23.40 -0.22
N ALA A 138 15.08 22.28 -0.95
CA ALA A 138 13.95 21.98 -1.80
C ALA A 138 13.09 20.87 -1.19
N ARG A 139 11.79 21.17 -1.01
CA ARG A 139 10.83 20.21 -0.45
C ARG A 139 10.22 19.32 -1.52
N THR A 140 9.88 18.10 -1.13
CA THR A 140 9.06 17.19 -1.94
C THR A 140 7.66 17.77 -2.14
N VAL A 141 7.22 17.83 -3.40
CA VAL A 141 5.87 18.29 -3.79
C VAL A 141 5.02 17.17 -4.39
N GLY A 142 5.64 16.03 -4.71
CA GLY A 142 4.98 14.85 -5.23
C GLY A 142 5.89 13.63 -5.13
N ASN A 143 5.30 12.44 -5.07
CA ASN A 143 6.03 11.19 -5.16
C ASN A 143 5.17 10.12 -5.85
N GLN A 144 5.82 9.04 -6.27
CA GLN A 144 5.17 7.80 -6.63
C GLN A 144 6.14 6.67 -6.27
N ILE A 145 5.72 5.78 -5.39
CA ILE A 145 6.50 4.59 -5.04
C ILE A 145 6.18 3.50 -6.05
N GLY A 146 7.21 2.75 -6.44
CA GLY A 146 7.10 1.49 -7.16
C GLY A 146 8.00 0.45 -6.52
N ASP A 147 7.84 -0.80 -6.92
CA ASP A 147 8.65 -1.94 -6.50
C ASP A 147 10.03 -1.97 -7.18
N GLU A 148 10.11 -1.57 -8.45
CA GLU A 148 11.38 -1.45 -9.19
C GLU A 148 11.91 -0.01 -9.29
N LYS A 149 11.01 0.96 -9.42
CA LYS A 149 11.37 2.37 -9.61
C LYS A 149 10.38 3.29 -8.91
N SER A 150 10.92 4.29 -8.22
CA SER A 150 10.14 5.36 -7.60
C SER A 150 10.47 6.73 -8.23
N ARG A 151 9.56 7.68 -8.08
CA ARG A 151 9.72 9.08 -8.49
C ARG A 151 9.54 10.00 -7.29
N ILE A 152 10.35 11.04 -7.24
CA ILE A 152 10.24 12.14 -6.27
C ILE A 152 10.26 13.44 -7.07
N ASP A 153 9.27 14.28 -6.83
CA ASP A 153 9.10 15.55 -7.51
C ASP A 153 9.48 16.68 -6.53
N PHE A 154 10.43 17.52 -6.92
CA PHE A 154 10.89 18.69 -6.17
C PHE A 154 10.62 19.95 -6.97
N LEU A 155 10.17 21.02 -6.31
CA LEU A 155 10.01 22.35 -6.93
C LEU A 155 10.60 23.42 -6.02
N PRO A 156 11.32 24.42 -6.58
CA PRO A 156 11.60 24.68 -8.00
C PRO A 156 12.86 23.98 -8.55
N LEU A 157 13.38 22.97 -7.84
CA LEU A 157 14.71 22.42 -8.04
C LEU A 157 14.90 21.74 -9.41
N ARG A 158 16.04 22.03 -10.05
CA ARG A 158 16.58 21.26 -11.18
C ARG A 158 18.03 20.92 -10.87
N LEU A 159 18.35 19.63 -10.88
CA LEU A 159 19.69 19.13 -10.61
C LEU A 159 20.40 18.81 -11.91
N SER A 160 21.67 19.22 -12.01
CA SER A 160 22.58 18.70 -13.03
C SER A 160 22.96 17.24 -12.73
N PRO A 161 23.48 16.48 -13.71
CA PRO A 161 23.94 15.11 -13.46
C PRO A 161 24.96 15.00 -12.32
N ALA A 162 25.88 15.96 -12.19
CA ALA A 162 26.86 15.98 -11.10
C ALA A 162 26.20 16.14 -9.73
N GLN A 163 25.26 17.08 -9.60
CA GLN A 163 24.51 17.26 -8.35
C GLN A 163 23.64 16.04 -8.02
N LEU A 164 23.10 15.35 -9.03
CA LEU A 164 22.39 14.08 -8.84
C LEU A 164 23.29 13.03 -8.20
N SER A 165 24.52 12.88 -8.70
CA SER A 165 25.52 11.97 -8.13
C SER A 165 25.94 12.35 -6.72
N GLU A 166 26.01 13.65 -6.39
CA GLU A 166 26.27 14.11 -5.03
C GLU A 166 25.15 13.74 -4.06
N VAL A 167 23.89 13.94 -4.46
CA VAL A 167 22.70 13.53 -3.68
C VAL A 167 22.68 12.00 -3.47
N GLU A 168 22.97 11.23 -4.53
CA GLU A 168 23.06 9.76 -4.43
C GLU A 168 24.16 9.33 -3.46
N ALA A 169 25.36 9.89 -3.60
CA ALA A 169 26.47 9.59 -2.71
C ALA A 169 26.15 9.95 -1.25
N GLU A 170 25.51 11.10 -1.02
CA GLU A 170 25.11 11.52 0.32
C GLU A 170 24.04 10.60 0.91
N ALA A 171 23.00 10.25 0.15
CA ALA A 171 21.99 9.31 0.60
C ALA A 171 22.61 7.96 0.98
N ASN A 172 23.53 7.44 0.16
CA ASN A 172 24.20 6.17 0.42
C ASN A 172 25.09 6.20 1.69
N ARG A 173 25.59 7.36 2.11
CA ARG A 173 26.35 7.49 3.38
C ARG A 173 25.50 7.21 4.62
N TYR A 174 24.20 7.42 4.58
CA TYR A 174 23.30 7.09 5.70
C TYR A 174 22.94 5.60 5.77
N LEU A 175 23.27 4.83 4.73
CA LEU A 175 22.95 3.41 4.62
C LEU A 175 24.14 2.48 4.92
N ALA A 176 25.36 3.03 4.88
CA ALA A 176 26.62 2.33 5.13
C ALA A 176 26.93 2.22 6.63
#